data_AF-A0A8H4IHU1-F1
#
_entry.id   AF-A0A8H4IHU1-F1
#
_cell.length_a   1.000
_cell.length_b   1.000
_cell.length_c   1.000
_cell.angle_alpha   90.00
_cell.angle_beta   90.00
_cell.angle_gamma   90.00
#
_symmetry.space_group_name_H-M   'P 1'
#
loop_
_entity.id
_entity.type
_entity.pdbx_description
1 polymer ?
#
loop_
_entity_poly.entity_id
_entity_poly.type
_entity_poly.pdbx_seq_one_letter_code
_entity_poly.pdbx_strand_id
1 'polypeptide(L)'
;MLRRSGRQAWTCSQCLRLQQRRCGSTIAATAAQLSPPSRAAPDASHDDRVLRQIFDSPRFWKDFSGRNKPQLQGNSAGLFQNRYLTRPEGFQHFAEVTLQKCMKIVDKVLSASTVEEYRTLARDLDRLSDLLCRVIDLSDFVRSTHPDSKIQAAATQAYAIMFEYMNRLNTTTGLNDQLKRAASIPEVWESWSEEEQVVAEILMRDFSKSAIDLPDETRQRFVDLSNEITHTGNDFVDGMAQRNHTSSSIVASCRAWIQTWQRA
;
A
#
# COMPACT_ATOMS: atom_id res chain seq x y z
N MET A 1 6.29 15.31 49.09
CA MET A 1 5.90 16.36 48.11
C MET A 1 7.10 16.71 47.24
N LEU A 2 7.20 16.21 46.00
CA LEU A 2 8.09 16.77 44.98
C LEU A 2 7.40 16.64 43.60
N ARG A 3 7.35 17.78 42.90
CA ARG A 3 6.54 18.05 41.69
C ARG A 3 7.09 17.32 40.46
N ARG A 4 6.20 16.80 39.61
CA ARG A 4 6.53 16.37 38.24
C ARG A 4 6.73 17.62 37.36
N SER A 5 7.93 17.80 36.81
CA SER A 5 8.18 18.74 35.73
C SER A 5 7.56 18.21 34.43
N GLY A 6 6.42 18.76 34.04
CA GLY A 6 5.87 18.57 32.70
C GLY A 6 6.74 19.31 31.69
N ARG A 7 7.20 18.62 30.64
CA ARG A 7 7.81 19.28 29.48
C ARG A 7 6.72 20.08 28.77
N GLN A 8 6.80 21.40 28.83
CA GLN A 8 5.94 22.28 28.04
C GLN A 8 6.32 22.14 26.56
N ALA A 9 5.34 21.84 25.71
CA ALA A 9 5.49 21.91 24.27
C ALA A 9 5.74 23.37 23.87
N TRP A 10 6.89 23.65 23.25
CA TRP A 10 7.23 24.99 22.79
C TRP A 10 6.46 25.29 21.50
N THR A 11 5.27 25.85 21.64
CA THR A 11 4.54 26.48 20.53
C THR A 11 4.81 27.98 20.50
N CYS A 12 5.29 28.46 19.36
CA CYS A 12 5.58 29.87 19.13
C CYS A 12 4.34 30.77 19.31
N SER A 13 4.54 31.94 19.94
CA SER A 13 3.49 32.91 20.25
C SER A 13 2.82 33.54 19.01
N GLN A 14 3.43 33.44 17.83
CA GLN A 14 2.82 33.85 16.56
C GLN A 14 1.79 32.84 16.05
N CYS A 15 2.04 31.54 16.21
CA CYS A 15 1.13 30.47 15.76
C CYS A 15 -0.19 30.50 16.56
N LEU A 16 -0.12 30.84 17.85
CA LEU A 16 -1.29 30.93 18.73
C LEU A 16 -2.25 32.06 18.33
N ARG A 17 -1.72 33.18 17.80
CA ARG A 17 -2.55 34.33 17.38
C ARG A 17 -3.28 34.11 16.05
N LEU A 18 -2.70 33.32 15.15
CA LEU A 18 -3.34 32.99 13.87
C LEU A 18 -4.55 32.07 14.05
N GLN A 19 -4.50 31.17 15.02
CA GLN A 19 -5.61 30.25 15.32
C GLN A 19 -6.80 30.97 15.95
N GLN A 20 -6.56 32.01 16.76
CA GLN A 20 -7.64 32.81 17.36
C GLN A 20 -8.37 33.74 16.37
N ARG A 21 -7.75 34.09 15.24
CA ARG A 21 -8.36 35.00 14.25
C ARG A 21 -9.30 34.34 13.26
N ARG A 22 -9.30 33.01 13.14
CA ARG A 22 -10.07 32.29 12.10
C ARG A 22 -11.45 31.80 12.54
N CYS A 23 -11.80 31.93 13.82
CA CYS A 23 -13.10 31.52 14.36
C CYS A 23 -13.97 32.77 14.64
N GLY A 24 -14.43 33.42 13.58
CA GLY A 24 -15.26 34.61 13.69
C GLY A 24 -16.10 34.84 12.45
N SER A 25 -16.99 33.90 12.10
CA SER A 25 -18.12 34.16 11.19
C SER A 25 -19.23 33.13 11.41
N THR A 26 -20.42 33.65 11.61
CA THR A 26 -21.70 33.06 11.98
C THR A 26 -22.32 32.15 10.92
N ILE A 27 -22.56 30.88 11.26
CA ILE A 27 -23.84 30.20 10.97
C ILE A 27 -24.21 29.42 12.24
N ALA A 28 -25.07 30.02 13.05
CA ALA A 28 -25.77 29.34 14.13
C ALA A 28 -27.17 28.99 13.61
N ALA A 29 -27.55 27.72 13.76
CA ALA A 29 -28.91 27.20 14.00
C ALA A 29 -29.14 25.89 13.24
N THR A 30 -29.01 24.76 13.94
CA THR A 30 -29.80 23.50 13.84
C THR A 30 -29.05 22.30 14.44
N ALA A 31 -28.61 22.41 15.71
CA ALA A 31 -28.17 21.24 16.47
C ALA A 31 -28.32 21.47 17.98
N ALA A 32 -29.49 21.96 18.41
CA ALA A 32 -29.89 21.81 19.81
C ALA A 32 -30.36 20.36 19.96
N GLN A 33 -29.70 19.60 20.85
CA GLN A 33 -29.93 18.19 21.21
C GLN A 33 -29.08 17.12 20.51
N LEU A 34 -27.74 17.24 20.58
CA LEU A 34 -26.90 16.06 20.79
C LEU A 34 -25.83 16.43 21.82
N SER A 35 -26.01 15.96 23.05
CA SER A 35 -24.93 15.96 24.03
C SER A 35 -23.74 15.20 23.41
N PRO A 36 -22.53 15.78 23.33
CA PRO A 36 -21.36 15.01 22.92
C PRO A 36 -21.23 13.84 23.90
N PRO A 37 -21.00 12.61 23.43
CA PRO A 37 -20.76 11.49 24.33
C PRO A 37 -19.58 11.89 25.20
N SER A 38 -19.80 11.86 26.51
CA SER A 38 -18.77 12.11 27.51
C SER A 38 -17.53 11.31 27.15
N ARG A 39 -16.45 11.99 26.75
CA ARG A 39 -15.10 11.41 26.64
C ARG A 39 -14.50 11.26 28.05
N ALA A 40 -15.25 10.68 28.98
CA ALA A 40 -14.60 10.00 30.08
C ALA A 40 -13.94 8.77 29.48
N ALA A 41 -12.61 8.78 29.36
CA ALA A 41 -11.86 7.59 29.01
C ALA A 41 -12.24 6.49 30.03
N PRO A 42 -12.74 5.32 29.60
CA PRO A 42 -12.70 4.17 30.49
C PRO A 42 -11.22 3.92 30.78
N ASP A 43 -10.89 3.73 32.07
CA ASP A 43 -9.56 3.47 32.64
C ASP A 43 -8.43 3.16 31.62
N ALA A 44 -7.82 4.22 31.07
CA ALA A 44 -6.79 4.13 30.04
C ALA A 44 -5.50 3.41 30.53
N SER A 45 -5.38 3.14 31.84
CA SER A 45 -4.22 2.41 32.37
C SER A 45 -4.35 0.90 32.20
N HIS A 46 -5.58 0.38 32.15
CA HIS A 46 -5.84 -1.05 32.09
C HIS A 46 -5.78 -1.59 30.65
N ASP A 47 -6.23 -0.79 29.67
CA ASP A 47 -6.18 -1.14 28.25
C ASP A 47 -4.76 -1.17 27.67
N ASP A 48 -3.89 -0.21 28.04
CA ASP A 48 -2.50 -0.17 27.57
C ASP A 48 -1.68 -1.39 28.02
N ARG A 49 -1.95 -1.88 29.23
CA ARG A 49 -1.27 -3.07 29.77
C ARG A 49 -1.69 -4.33 29.02
N VAL A 50 -2.97 -4.44 28.70
CA VAL A 50 -3.49 -5.57 27.91
C VAL A 50 -2.94 -5.51 26.49
N LEU A 51 -2.93 -4.34 25.84
CA LEU A 51 -2.34 -4.16 24.51
C LEU A 51 -0.86 -4.52 24.49
N ARG A 52 -0.08 -4.08 25.48
CA ARG A 52 1.32 -4.50 25.60
C ARG A 52 1.45 -6.02 25.74
N GLN A 53 0.64 -6.65 26.58
CA GLN A 53 0.67 -8.11 26.73
C GLN A 53 0.28 -8.86 25.45
N ILE A 54 -0.63 -8.30 24.64
CA ILE A 54 -1.00 -8.84 23.31
C ILE A 54 0.22 -8.89 22.39
N PHE A 55 1.04 -7.83 22.34
CA PHE A 55 2.20 -7.77 21.44
C PHE A 55 3.47 -8.39 22.02
N ASP A 56 3.67 -8.32 23.34
CA ASP A 56 4.94 -8.70 23.99
C ASP A 56 4.96 -10.14 24.53
N SER A 57 3.79 -10.80 24.71
CA SER A 57 3.70 -12.13 25.29
C SER A 57 3.07 -13.16 24.33
N PRO A 58 3.88 -14.09 23.78
CA PRO A 58 3.38 -15.13 22.88
C PRO A 58 2.32 -16.05 23.50
N ARG A 59 2.36 -16.23 24.83
CA ARG A 59 1.37 -17.04 25.55
C ARG A 59 0.04 -16.29 25.70
N PHE A 60 0.11 -15.01 26.05
CA PHE A 60 -1.07 -14.17 26.18
C PHE A 60 -1.78 -13.99 24.83
N TRP A 61 -1.02 -13.78 23.74
CA TRP A 61 -1.57 -13.74 22.40
C TRP A 61 -2.33 -15.02 22.03
N LYS A 62 -1.80 -16.21 22.34
CA LYS A 62 -2.48 -17.49 22.09
C LYS A 62 -3.81 -17.60 22.85
N ASP A 63 -3.83 -17.19 24.10
CA ASP A 63 -5.05 -17.22 24.92
C ASP A 63 -6.08 -16.19 24.44
N PHE A 64 -5.63 -14.98 24.10
CA PHE A 64 -6.47 -13.90 23.59
C PHE A 64 -7.07 -14.23 22.21
N SER A 65 -6.23 -14.67 21.28
CA SER A 65 -6.65 -15.09 19.93
C SER A 65 -7.54 -16.35 19.95
N GLY A 66 -7.34 -17.24 20.93
CA GLY A 66 -8.21 -18.39 21.16
C GLY A 66 -9.60 -18.02 21.66
N ARG A 67 -9.73 -16.98 22.50
CA ARG A 67 -11.01 -16.48 23.05
C ARG A 67 -11.82 -15.68 22.03
N ASN A 68 -11.14 -14.95 21.16
CA ASN A 68 -11.75 -14.18 20.08
C ASN A 68 -11.89 -14.98 18.76
N LYS A 69 -11.82 -16.32 18.80
CA LYS A 69 -12.29 -17.10 17.66
C LYS A 69 -13.75 -16.72 17.44
N PRO A 70 -14.09 -16.06 16.33
CA PRO A 70 -15.47 -15.83 16.03
C PRO A 70 -16.13 -17.20 16.01
N GLN A 71 -17.27 -17.32 16.66
CA GLN A 71 -18.19 -18.42 16.42
C GLN A 71 -18.78 -18.24 15.01
N LEU A 72 -17.91 -18.15 14.00
CA LEU A 72 -18.26 -18.17 12.59
C LEU A 72 -18.68 -19.62 12.33
N GLN A 73 -19.98 -19.88 12.39
CA GLN A 73 -20.62 -21.03 11.77
C GLN A 73 -20.53 -20.98 10.22
N GLY A 74 -19.51 -20.32 9.68
CA GLY A 74 -19.27 -20.14 8.25
C GLY A 74 -17.78 -20.22 7.95
N ASN A 75 -17.43 -20.76 6.78
CA ASN A 75 -16.07 -20.97 6.31
C ASN A 75 -15.17 -19.74 6.54
N SER A 76 -13.89 -19.98 6.86
CA SER A 76 -12.85 -18.94 6.97
C SER A 76 -12.94 -17.96 5.80
N ALA A 77 -13.17 -16.68 6.09
CA ALA A 77 -13.23 -15.64 5.06
C ALA A 77 -11.87 -15.36 4.39
N GLY A 78 -10.78 -15.93 4.93
CA GLY A 78 -9.40 -15.69 4.51
C GLY A 78 -8.81 -14.39 5.08
N LEU A 79 -7.50 -14.19 4.89
CA LEU A 79 -6.81 -12.96 5.31
C LEU A 79 -7.49 -11.73 4.69
N PHE A 80 -7.73 -10.70 5.49
CA PHE A 80 -8.43 -9.47 5.08
C PHE A 80 -9.82 -9.71 4.47
N GLN A 81 -10.52 -10.77 4.89
CA GLN A 81 -11.81 -11.20 4.33
C GLN A 81 -11.74 -11.53 2.83
N ASN A 82 -10.54 -11.81 2.32
CA ASN A 82 -10.32 -12.23 0.95
C ASN A 82 -10.41 -13.76 0.87
N ARG A 83 -11.45 -14.27 0.19
CA ARG A 83 -11.74 -15.70 0.08
C ARG A 83 -10.65 -16.51 -0.62
N TYR A 84 -9.81 -15.86 -1.42
CA TYR A 84 -8.63 -16.52 -2.00
C TYR A 84 -7.61 -16.85 -0.90
N LEU A 85 -7.44 -15.98 0.09
CA LEU A 85 -6.34 -16.01 1.05
C LEU A 85 -6.68 -16.85 2.30
N THR A 86 -7.27 -18.01 2.09
CA THR A 86 -7.50 -19.01 3.15
C THR A 86 -6.30 -19.93 3.37
N ARG A 87 -5.41 -20.01 2.37
CA ARG A 87 -4.18 -20.83 2.35
C ARG A 87 -3.08 -20.08 1.57
N PRO A 88 -1.78 -20.43 1.77
CA PRO A 88 -0.68 -19.79 1.04
C PRO A 88 -0.85 -19.85 -0.48
N GLU A 89 -1.28 -20.99 -1.01
CA GLU A 89 -1.51 -21.19 -2.46
C GLU A 89 -2.53 -20.20 -3.05
N GLY A 90 -3.40 -19.64 -2.20
CA GLY A 90 -4.41 -18.66 -2.58
C GLY A 90 -3.86 -17.32 -3.06
N PHE A 91 -2.64 -16.94 -2.66
CA PHE A 91 -2.01 -15.70 -3.11
C PHE A 91 -1.75 -15.74 -4.62
N GLN A 92 -1.19 -16.84 -5.11
CA GLN A 92 -0.95 -17.03 -6.53
C GLN A 92 -2.27 -17.01 -7.30
N HIS A 93 -3.27 -17.75 -6.84
CA HIS A 93 -4.58 -17.76 -7.51
C HIS A 93 -5.25 -16.37 -7.52
N PHE A 94 -5.11 -15.61 -6.44
CA PHE A 94 -5.61 -14.23 -6.36
C PHE A 94 -4.91 -13.31 -7.37
N ALA A 95 -3.59 -13.41 -7.50
CA ALA A 95 -2.81 -12.66 -8.48
C ALA A 95 -3.21 -13.03 -9.92
N GLU A 96 -3.26 -14.32 -10.25
CA GLU A 96 -3.62 -14.81 -11.59
C GLU A 96 -5.01 -14.35 -12.02
N VAL A 97 -6.03 -14.54 -11.17
CA VAL A 97 -7.40 -14.11 -11.48
C VAL A 97 -7.50 -12.59 -11.64
N THR A 98 -6.73 -11.84 -10.85
CA THR A 98 -6.69 -10.38 -10.96
C THR A 98 -5.98 -9.94 -12.23
N LEU A 99 -4.86 -10.56 -12.57
CA LEU A 99 -4.11 -10.33 -13.81
C LEU A 99 -5.00 -10.54 -15.04
N GLN A 100 -5.80 -11.62 -15.08
CA GLN A 100 -6.76 -11.86 -16.16
C GLN A 100 -7.81 -10.76 -16.29
N LYS A 101 -8.24 -10.16 -15.18
CA LYS A 101 -9.16 -9.00 -15.21
C LYS A 101 -8.45 -7.76 -15.74
N CYS A 102 -7.21 -7.52 -15.31
CA CYS A 102 -6.38 -6.42 -15.80
C CYS A 102 -6.16 -6.51 -17.31
N MET A 103 -5.81 -7.68 -17.84
CA MET A 103 -5.61 -7.90 -19.27
C MET A 103 -6.87 -7.55 -20.09
N LYS A 104 -8.06 -7.95 -19.62
CA LYS A 104 -9.33 -7.59 -20.29
C LYS A 104 -9.57 -6.09 -20.35
N ILE A 105 -9.21 -5.35 -19.30
CA ILE A 105 -9.33 -3.90 -19.28
C ILE A 105 -8.33 -3.28 -20.25
N VAL A 106 -7.09 -3.76 -20.27
CA VAL A 106 -6.06 -3.31 -21.21
C VAL A 106 -6.51 -3.52 -22.65
N ASP A 107 -7.00 -4.72 -22.99
CA ASP A 107 -7.52 -5.02 -24.33
C ASP A 107 -8.66 -4.08 -24.70
N LYS A 108 -9.62 -3.86 -23.79
CA LYS A 108 -10.75 -2.94 -23.98
C LYS A 108 -10.25 -1.52 -24.28
N VAL A 109 -9.32 -0.99 -23.48
CA VAL A 109 -8.78 0.37 -23.65
C VAL A 109 -8.01 0.48 -24.95
N LEU A 110 -7.18 -0.50 -25.29
CA LEU A 110 -6.39 -0.48 -26.53
C LEU A 110 -7.26 -0.59 -27.78
N SER A 111 -8.38 -1.32 -27.72
CA SER A 111 -9.34 -1.46 -28.83
C SER A 111 -10.32 -0.29 -28.97
N ALA A 112 -10.38 0.63 -28.00
CA ALA A 112 -11.33 1.73 -28.01
C ALA A 112 -11.17 2.60 -29.27
N SER A 113 -12.30 2.87 -29.93
CA SER A 113 -12.34 3.58 -31.21
C SER A 113 -13.54 4.51 -31.38
N THR A 114 -14.57 4.34 -30.55
CA THR A 114 -15.81 5.15 -30.58
C THR A 114 -15.86 6.15 -29.42
N VAL A 115 -16.68 7.20 -29.57
CA VAL A 115 -16.89 8.21 -28.51
C VAL A 115 -17.41 7.53 -27.25
N GLU A 116 -18.39 6.64 -27.37
CA GLU A 116 -18.99 5.90 -26.25
C GLU A 116 -17.96 5.06 -25.48
N GLU A 117 -17.02 4.42 -26.16
CA GLU A 117 -15.93 3.68 -25.52
C GLU A 117 -14.96 4.61 -24.81
N TYR A 118 -14.64 5.76 -25.41
CA TYR A 118 -13.78 6.77 -24.78
C TYR A 118 -14.40 7.40 -23.53
N ARG A 119 -15.73 7.53 -23.47
CA ARG A 119 -16.42 8.02 -22.27
C ARG A 119 -16.12 7.18 -21.02
N THR A 120 -15.86 5.88 -21.14
CA THR A 120 -15.54 5.04 -19.96
C THR A 120 -14.05 4.90 -19.69
N LEU A 121 -13.18 5.44 -20.55
CA LEU A 121 -11.76 5.12 -20.56
C LEU A 121 -11.03 5.54 -19.26
N ALA A 122 -11.30 6.75 -18.74
CA ALA A 122 -10.70 7.19 -17.48
C ALA A 122 -11.04 6.24 -16.31
N ARG A 123 -12.31 5.80 -16.24
CA ARG A 123 -12.79 4.84 -15.24
C ARG A 123 -12.21 3.44 -15.43
N ASP A 124 -12.02 3.01 -16.67
CA ASP A 124 -11.40 1.72 -16.98
C ASP A 124 -9.93 1.72 -16.51
N LEU A 125 -9.17 2.79 -16.74
CA LEU A 125 -7.79 2.91 -16.27
C LEU A 125 -7.70 3.04 -14.73
N ASP A 126 -8.60 3.78 -14.09
CA ASP A 126 -8.70 3.80 -12.63
C ASP A 126 -8.97 2.39 -12.06
N ARG A 127 -9.89 1.67 -12.71
CA ARG A 127 -10.22 0.29 -12.33
C ARG A 127 -9.03 -0.66 -12.51
N LEU A 128 -8.22 -0.46 -13.55
CA LEU A 128 -6.98 -1.20 -13.75
C LEU A 128 -6.02 -0.99 -12.57
N SER A 129 -5.80 0.26 -12.17
CA SER A 129 -4.97 0.62 -11.02
C SER A 129 -5.50 0.01 -9.72
N ASP A 130 -6.81 0.08 -9.44
CA ASP A 130 -7.43 -0.56 -8.27
C ASP A 130 -7.17 -2.07 -8.20
N LEU A 131 -7.27 -2.76 -9.34
CA LEU A 131 -7.01 -4.20 -9.40
C LEU A 131 -5.54 -4.52 -9.09
N LEU A 132 -4.59 -3.76 -9.66
CA LEU A 132 -3.16 -3.94 -9.40
C LEU A 132 -2.84 -3.67 -7.92
N CYS A 133 -3.19 -2.49 -7.41
CA CYS A 133 -2.87 -2.06 -6.05
C CYS A 133 -3.49 -2.99 -5.00
N ARG A 134 -4.70 -3.52 -5.23
CA ARG A 134 -5.34 -4.45 -4.28
C ARG A 134 -4.50 -5.71 -4.01
N VAL A 135 -3.78 -6.22 -5.02
CA VAL A 135 -2.90 -7.38 -4.83
C VAL A 135 -1.54 -6.94 -4.31
N ILE A 136 -0.96 -5.88 -4.88
CA ILE A 136 0.38 -5.39 -4.55
C ILE A 136 0.45 -4.95 -3.08
N ASP A 137 -0.42 -4.04 -2.64
CA ASP A 137 -0.37 -3.46 -1.30
C ASP A 137 -0.64 -4.51 -0.22
N LEU A 138 -1.60 -5.40 -0.47
CA LEU A 138 -1.92 -6.50 0.43
C LEU A 138 -0.72 -7.46 0.55
N SER A 139 -0.15 -7.86 -0.58
CA SER A 139 0.95 -8.82 -0.61
C SER A 139 2.21 -8.23 0.00
N ASP A 140 2.47 -6.93 -0.21
CA ASP A 140 3.60 -6.21 0.37
C ASP A 140 3.51 -6.13 1.90
N PHE A 141 2.32 -5.87 2.41
CA PHE A 141 2.07 -5.92 3.84
C PHE A 141 2.25 -7.34 4.41
N VAL A 142 1.69 -8.36 3.76
CA VAL A 142 1.74 -9.74 4.25
C VAL A 142 3.17 -10.28 4.26
N ARG A 143 3.93 -10.09 3.18
CA ARG A 143 5.32 -10.58 3.11
C ARG A 143 6.20 -9.99 4.21
N SER A 144 5.93 -8.74 4.60
CA SER A 144 6.71 -8.02 5.61
C SER A 144 6.31 -8.32 7.05
N THR A 145 5.08 -8.77 7.30
CA THR A 145 4.51 -8.81 8.66
C THR A 145 4.00 -10.17 9.12
N HIS A 146 3.70 -11.09 8.19
CA HIS A 146 3.06 -12.34 8.55
C HIS A 146 4.04 -13.30 9.25
N PRO A 147 3.67 -13.93 10.38
CA PRO A 147 4.61 -14.77 11.15
C PRO A 147 4.92 -16.13 10.51
N ASP A 148 4.07 -16.61 9.60
CA ASP A 148 4.29 -17.84 8.84
C ASP A 148 5.07 -17.55 7.55
N SER A 149 6.27 -18.12 7.44
CA SER A 149 7.17 -17.96 6.30
C SER A 149 6.61 -18.51 4.99
N LYS A 150 5.71 -19.50 5.02
CA LYS A 150 5.05 -20.01 3.81
C LYS A 150 4.08 -18.98 3.25
N ILE A 151 3.37 -18.28 4.13
CA ILE A 151 2.47 -17.19 3.73
C ILE A 151 3.28 -15.98 3.25
N GLN A 152 4.39 -15.64 3.93
CA GLN A 152 5.29 -14.59 3.44
C GLN A 152 5.81 -14.91 2.03
N ALA A 153 6.34 -16.11 1.81
CA ALA A 153 6.85 -16.52 0.50
C ALA A 153 5.77 -16.50 -0.59
N ALA A 154 4.55 -16.95 -0.29
CA ALA A 154 3.45 -16.90 -1.23
C ALA A 154 3.02 -15.45 -1.57
N ALA A 155 3.00 -14.56 -0.57
CA ALA A 155 2.76 -13.14 -0.77
C ALA A 155 3.87 -12.48 -1.60
N THR A 156 5.15 -12.80 -1.36
CA THR A 156 6.28 -12.31 -2.17
C THR A 156 6.12 -12.71 -3.64
N GLN A 157 5.70 -13.93 -3.93
CA GLN A 157 5.45 -14.38 -5.31
C GLN A 157 4.30 -13.61 -5.97
N ALA A 158 3.16 -13.45 -5.28
CA ALA A 158 2.03 -12.68 -5.81
C ALA A 158 2.38 -11.20 -6.04
N TYR A 159 3.16 -10.60 -5.12
CA TYR A 159 3.70 -9.26 -5.27
C TYR A 159 4.55 -9.15 -6.55
N ALA A 160 5.52 -10.05 -6.73
CA ALA A 160 6.43 -10.04 -7.87
C ALA A 160 5.70 -10.13 -9.22
N ILE A 161 4.73 -11.05 -9.35
CA ILE A 161 3.92 -11.22 -10.57
C ILE A 161 3.20 -9.92 -10.94
N MET A 162 2.51 -9.31 -9.97
CA MET A 162 1.71 -8.12 -10.22
C MET A 162 2.57 -6.87 -10.44
N PHE A 163 3.68 -6.75 -9.72
CA PHE A 163 4.63 -5.65 -9.87
C PHE A 163 5.32 -5.66 -11.24
N GLU A 164 5.77 -6.84 -11.70
CA GLU A 164 6.35 -7.00 -13.04
C GLU A 164 5.34 -6.59 -14.13
N TYR A 165 4.08 -7.02 -14.00
CA TYR A 165 3.04 -6.63 -14.94
C TYR A 165 2.75 -5.12 -14.90
N MET A 166 2.69 -4.51 -13.72
CA MET A 166 2.53 -3.05 -13.57
C MET A 166 3.67 -2.28 -14.27
N ASN A 167 4.92 -2.72 -14.11
CA ASN A 167 6.06 -2.07 -14.78
C ASN A 167 5.93 -2.13 -16.30
N ARG A 168 5.48 -3.26 -16.86
CA ARG A 168 5.15 -3.35 -18.28
C ARG A 168 4.09 -2.33 -18.67
N LEU A 169 2.97 -2.28 -17.94
CA LEU A 169 1.87 -1.35 -18.22
C LEU A 169 2.29 0.11 -18.20
N ASN A 170 3.11 0.53 -17.23
CA ASN A 170 3.61 1.90 -17.13
C ASN A 170 4.43 2.31 -18.36
N THR A 171 5.00 1.35 -19.08
CA THR A 171 5.75 1.57 -20.32
C THR A 171 4.95 1.31 -21.61
N THR A 172 3.67 0.95 -21.51
CA THR A 172 2.82 0.71 -22.69
C THR A 172 2.30 2.02 -23.26
N THR A 173 2.93 2.49 -24.35
CA THR A 173 2.57 3.74 -25.03
C THR A 173 1.11 3.80 -25.47
N GLY A 174 0.55 2.68 -25.96
CA GLY A 174 -0.83 2.62 -26.45
C GLY A 174 -1.89 3.00 -25.41
N LEU A 175 -1.66 2.74 -24.12
CA LEU A 175 -2.61 3.13 -23.06
C LEU A 175 -2.63 4.66 -22.88
N ASN A 176 -1.45 5.27 -22.87
CA ASN A 176 -1.29 6.72 -22.80
C ASN A 176 -1.84 7.40 -24.06
N ASP A 177 -1.61 6.82 -25.23
CA ASP A 177 -2.10 7.36 -26.50
C ASP A 177 -3.63 7.37 -26.56
N GLN A 178 -4.28 6.28 -26.12
CA GLN A 178 -5.74 6.20 -26.03
C GLN A 178 -6.30 7.18 -24.99
N LEU A 179 -5.65 7.34 -23.84
CA LEU A 179 -6.05 8.31 -22.83
C LEU A 179 -5.94 9.76 -23.33
N LYS A 180 -4.83 10.13 -23.96
CA LYS A 180 -4.63 11.45 -24.57
C LYS A 180 -5.65 11.72 -25.67
N ARG A 181 -5.94 10.72 -26.50
CA ARG A 181 -6.96 10.81 -27.55
C ARG A 181 -8.33 11.07 -26.96
N ALA A 182 -8.74 10.28 -25.96
CA ALA A 182 -10.01 10.47 -25.26
C ALA A 182 -10.11 11.89 -24.67
N ALA A 183 -9.07 12.36 -23.99
CA ALA A 183 -9.02 13.70 -23.41
C ALA A 183 -9.05 14.83 -24.45
N SER A 184 -8.61 14.57 -25.69
CA SER A 184 -8.62 15.57 -26.77
C SER A 184 -10.00 15.76 -27.43
N ILE A 185 -10.95 14.85 -27.19
CA ILE A 185 -12.31 14.93 -27.75
C ILE A 185 -13.18 15.71 -26.75
N PRO A 186 -13.67 16.92 -27.09
CA PRO A 186 -14.44 17.74 -26.15
C PRO A 186 -15.67 17.03 -25.59
N GLU A 187 -16.40 16.31 -26.45
CA GLU A 187 -17.58 15.52 -26.06
C GLU A 187 -17.28 14.43 -25.03
N VAL A 188 -16.07 13.85 -25.07
CA VAL A 188 -15.64 12.84 -24.08
C VAL A 188 -15.20 13.54 -22.80
N TRP A 189 -14.35 14.56 -22.92
CA TRP A 189 -13.81 15.29 -21.78
C TRP A 189 -14.91 15.90 -20.92
N GLU A 190 -15.89 16.56 -21.55
CA GLU A 190 -17.04 17.17 -20.88
C GLU A 190 -17.99 16.14 -20.24
N SER A 191 -17.92 14.86 -20.67
CA SER A 191 -18.73 13.78 -20.10
C SER A 191 -18.13 13.16 -18.83
N TRP A 192 -16.83 13.36 -18.60
CA TRP A 192 -16.15 12.87 -17.41
C TRP A 192 -16.48 13.73 -16.19
N SER A 193 -16.56 13.10 -15.01
CA SER A 193 -16.64 13.84 -13.75
C SER A 193 -15.36 14.63 -13.49
N GLU A 194 -15.41 15.59 -12.57
CA GLU A 194 -14.22 16.34 -12.14
C GLU A 194 -13.13 15.39 -11.63
N GLU A 195 -13.51 14.36 -10.88
CA GLU A 195 -12.59 13.34 -10.39
C GLU A 195 -11.99 12.50 -11.53
N GLU A 196 -12.80 12.11 -12.51
CA GLU A 196 -12.33 11.37 -13.69
C GLU A 196 -11.33 12.19 -14.52
N GLN A 197 -11.56 13.50 -14.68
CA GLN A 197 -10.64 14.42 -15.34
C GLN A 197 -9.32 14.54 -14.57
N VAL A 198 -9.38 14.72 -13.24
CA VAL A 198 -8.19 14.79 -12.38
C VAL A 198 -7.39 13.49 -12.45
N VAL A 199 -8.05 12.34 -12.40
CA VAL A 199 -7.41 11.02 -12.52
C VAL A 199 -6.75 10.88 -13.89
N ALA A 200 -7.43 11.25 -14.98
CA ALA A 200 -6.86 11.25 -16.32
C ALA A 200 -5.58 12.10 -16.41
N GLU A 201 -5.58 13.30 -15.85
CA GLU A 201 -4.41 14.18 -15.83
C GLU A 201 -3.25 13.61 -15.00
N ILE A 202 -3.54 12.97 -13.86
CA ILE A 202 -2.51 12.30 -13.05
C ILE A 202 -1.91 11.15 -13.86
N LEU A 203 -2.74 10.29 -14.45
CA LEU A 203 -2.27 9.16 -15.26
C LEU A 203 -1.43 9.61 -16.46
N MET A 204 -1.84 10.65 -17.19
CA MET A 204 -1.04 11.20 -18.30
C MET A 204 0.34 11.70 -17.82
N ARG A 205 0.41 12.31 -16.63
CA ARG A 205 1.67 12.74 -16.02
C ARG A 205 2.54 11.58 -15.54
N ASP A 206 1.94 10.49 -15.09
CA ASP A 206 2.67 9.31 -14.62
C ASP A 206 3.23 8.52 -15.80
N PHE A 207 2.46 8.40 -16.89
CA PHE A 207 2.95 7.84 -18.14
C PHE A 207 4.14 8.63 -18.71
N SER A 208 4.07 9.97 -18.75
CA SER A 208 5.19 10.78 -19.29
C SER A 208 6.50 10.63 -18.50
N LYS A 209 6.41 10.26 -17.22
CA LYS A 209 7.59 9.95 -16.39
C LYS A 209 8.07 8.50 -16.53
N SER A 210 7.26 7.62 -17.09
CA SER A 210 7.51 6.18 -17.17
C SER A 210 8.30 5.76 -18.43
N ALA A 211 9.17 6.65 -18.92
CA ALA A 211 10.02 6.38 -20.08
C ALA A 211 9.26 6.01 -21.39
N ILE A 212 7.99 6.43 -21.52
CA ILE A 212 7.17 6.17 -22.71
C ILE A 212 7.75 6.76 -24.00
N ASP A 213 8.53 7.84 -23.89
CA ASP A 213 9.14 8.55 -25.01
C ASP A 213 10.44 7.88 -25.49
N LEU A 214 10.89 6.79 -24.84
CA LEU A 214 12.08 6.05 -25.24
C LEU A 214 11.77 5.06 -26.38
N PRO A 215 12.76 4.79 -27.27
CA PRO A 215 12.66 3.71 -28.25
C PRO A 215 12.38 2.37 -27.59
N ASP A 216 11.69 1.48 -28.30
CA ASP A 216 11.19 0.19 -27.78
C ASP A 216 12.27 -0.65 -27.10
N GLU A 217 13.47 -0.76 -27.70
CA GLU A 217 14.59 -1.52 -27.13
C GLU A 217 15.07 -0.92 -25.79
N THR A 218 15.19 0.41 -25.73
CA THR A 218 15.57 1.12 -24.51
C THR A 218 14.50 0.99 -23.43
N ARG A 219 13.22 1.00 -23.82
CA ARG A 219 12.09 0.84 -22.91
C ARG A 219 12.02 -0.57 -22.33
N GLN A 220 12.27 -1.59 -23.13
CA GLN A 220 12.37 -2.97 -22.63
C GLN A 220 13.52 -3.10 -21.61
N ARG A 221 14.69 -2.52 -21.92
CA ARG A 221 15.82 -2.52 -21.00
C ARG A 221 15.55 -1.74 -19.72
N PHE A 222 14.78 -0.66 -19.79
CA PHE A 222 14.31 0.07 -18.61
C PHE A 222 13.45 -0.81 -17.71
N VAL A 223 12.46 -1.53 -18.28
CA VAL A 223 11.61 -2.47 -17.53
C VAL A 223 12.43 -3.57 -16.88
N ASP A 224 13.37 -4.17 -17.63
CA ASP A 224 14.22 -5.26 -17.13
C ASP A 224 15.07 -4.80 -15.94
N LEU A 225 15.69 -3.61 -16.05
CA LEU A 225 16.47 -3.01 -14.96
C LEU A 225 15.60 -2.65 -13.75
N SER A 226 14.40 -2.09 -13.96
CA SER A 226 13.46 -1.81 -12.87
C SER A 226 13.06 -3.07 -12.11
N ASN A 227 12.83 -4.17 -12.82
CA ASN A 227 12.53 -5.46 -12.21
C ASN A 227 13.73 -6.03 -11.44
N GLU A 228 14.94 -5.94 -12.01
CA GLU A 228 16.18 -6.39 -11.36
C GLU A 228 16.48 -5.63 -10.06
N ILE A 229 16.30 -4.29 -10.08
CA ILE A 229 16.47 -3.45 -8.89
C ILE A 229 15.50 -3.87 -7.79
N THR A 230 14.21 -4.07 -8.12
CA THR A 230 13.21 -4.48 -7.14
C THR A 230 13.50 -5.87 -6.59
N HIS A 231 13.88 -6.82 -7.44
CA HIS A 231 14.22 -8.18 -7.02
C HIS A 231 15.43 -8.18 -6.07
N THR A 232 16.51 -7.54 -6.48
CA THR A 232 17.75 -7.43 -5.68
C THR A 232 17.51 -6.69 -4.36
N GLY A 233 16.69 -5.64 -4.37
CA GLY A 233 16.32 -4.89 -3.17
C GLY A 233 15.56 -5.75 -2.16
N ASN A 234 14.63 -6.58 -2.64
CA ASN A 234 13.90 -7.51 -1.78
C ASN A 234 14.82 -8.58 -1.18
N ASP A 235 15.67 -9.21 -1.99
CA ASP A 235 16.63 -10.21 -1.53
C ASP A 235 17.58 -9.66 -0.46
N PHE A 236 18.02 -8.41 -0.63
CA PHE A 236 18.85 -7.72 0.34
C PHE A 236 18.16 -7.54 1.69
N VAL A 237 16.90 -7.05 1.70
CA VAL A 237 16.12 -6.85 2.92
C VAL A 237 15.82 -8.18 3.62
N ASP A 238 15.43 -9.20 2.87
CA ASP A 238 15.16 -10.53 3.40
C ASP A 238 16.44 -11.15 4.01
N GLY A 239 17.58 -10.98 3.35
CA GLY A 239 18.88 -11.39 3.87
C GLY A 239 19.30 -10.67 5.16
N MET A 240 18.90 -9.41 5.35
CA MET A 240 19.13 -8.69 6.62
C MET A 240 18.28 -9.26 7.75
N ALA A 241 17.01 -9.59 7.50
CA ALA A 241 16.11 -10.13 8.52
C ALA A 241 16.58 -11.49 9.08
N GLN A 242 17.16 -12.34 8.22
CA GLN A 242 17.67 -13.67 8.61
C GLN A 242 18.88 -13.63 9.56
N ARG A 243 19.73 -12.59 9.51
CA ARG A 243 20.93 -12.48 10.37
C ARG A 243 20.61 -12.19 11.85
N ASN A 244 19.41 -11.70 12.14
CA ASN A 244 18.99 -11.42 13.51
C ASN A 244 18.63 -12.69 14.31
N HIS A 245 18.49 -13.86 13.66
CA HIS A 245 18.23 -15.15 14.33
C HIS A 245 19.46 -16.05 14.51
N THR A 246 20.61 -15.73 13.88
CA THR A 246 21.84 -16.55 13.94
C THR A 246 23.03 -15.82 14.60
N SER A 247 22.76 -14.75 15.35
CA SER A 247 23.77 -13.85 15.92
C SER A 247 24.43 -14.38 17.21
N SER A 248 25.09 -15.53 17.12
CA SER A 248 26.14 -15.91 18.10
C SER A 248 27.51 -16.12 17.43
N SER A 249 27.55 -16.56 16.17
CA SER A 249 28.81 -16.89 15.47
C SER A 249 29.42 -15.73 14.65
N ILE A 250 28.59 -14.90 14.01
CA ILE A 250 29.06 -13.88 13.04
C ILE A 250 29.76 -12.69 13.74
N VAL A 251 29.35 -12.34 14.97
CA VAL A 251 29.95 -11.23 15.74
C VAL A 251 31.41 -11.52 16.13
N ALA A 252 31.78 -12.79 16.30
CA ALA A 252 33.16 -13.20 16.58
C ALA A 252 34.07 -13.04 15.34
N SER A 253 33.54 -13.36 14.16
CA SER A 253 34.29 -13.32 12.90
C SER A 253 34.54 -11.88 12.41
N CYS A 254 33.55 -10.98 12.52
CA CYS A 254 33.73 -9.56 12.19
C CYS A 254 34.71 -8.85 13.14
N ARG A 255 34.76 -9.23 14.43
CA ARG A 255 35.68 -8.62 15.40
C ARG A 255 37.14 -9.03 15.15
N ALA A 256 37.36 -10.26 14.69
CA ALA A 256 38.68 -10.76 14.29
C ALA A 256 39.19 -10.06 13.00
N TRP A 257 38.30 -9.84 12.03
CA TRP A 257 38.63 -9.18 10.76
C TRP A 257 38.96 -7.68 10.93
N ILE A 258 38.25 -6.98 11.82
CA ILE A 258 38.51 -5.55 12.12
C ILE A 258 39.84 -5.36 12.88
N GLN A 259 40.23 -6.30 13.75
CA GLN A 259 41.49 -6.22 14.51
C GLN A 259 42.74 -6.52 13.66
N THR A 260 42.58 -7.23 12.54
CA THR A 260 43.68 -7.48 11.57
C THR A 260 43.89 -6.30 10.64
N TRP A 261 42.84 -5.55 10.31
CA TRP A 261 42.90 -4.38 9.43
C TRP A 261 43.42 -3.10 10.12
N GLN A 262 43.45 -3.05 11.46
CA GLN A 262 43.97 -1.91 12.23
C GLN A 262 45.45 -2.04 12.65
N ARG A 263 46.13 -3.14 12.29
CA ARG A 263 47.55 -3.36 12.59
C ARG A 263 48.44 -3.50 11.35
N ALA A 264 47.89 -3.28 10.16
CA ALA A 264 48.60 -3.12 8.90
C ALA A 264 48.50 -1.65 8.48
#